data_AF-V6K7G7-F1
#
_entry.id   AF-V6K7G7-F1
#
_cell.length_a   1.000
_cell.length_b   1.000
_cell.length_c   1.000
_cell.angle_alpha   90.00
_cell.angle_beta   90.00
_cell.angle_gamma   90.00
#
_symmetry.space_group_name_H-M   'P 1'
#
loop_
_entity.id
_entity.type
_entity.pdbx_description
1 polymer ?
#
loop_
_entity_poly.entity_id
_entity_poly.type
_entity_poly.pdbx_seq_one_letter_code
_entity_poly.pdbx_strand_id
1 'polypeptide(L)'
;MRGLWKVQYAHPEGDDGQWMYLIPHRQARTEKAARAEAAAGHRANTARLIRPQWARGMEVQGVVFRPGVFSQERALAWIALQRGGAITERGWLLPAERGERSRDEWWRSEVAEDREELRGRVQGFGVTVPDAVGWPRNRSAAWAVEPHTDRFGRIWWDKVRAEVHKSGMSWLWQTPYGVAWIDQG
;
A
#
# COMPACT_ATOMS: atom_id res chain seq x y z
N MET A 1 -15.42 -10.89 -2.58
CA MET A 1 -14.30 -11.38 -1.74
C MET A 1 -13.76 -10.24 -0.90
N ARG A 2 -13.16 -10.48 0.28
CA ARG A 2 -12.41 -9.45 1.02
C ARG A 2 -10.98 -9.40 0.45
N GLY A 3 -10.35 -8.22 0.42
CA GLY A 3 -9.00 -8.06 -0.13
C GLY A 3 -7.93 -8.84 0.65
N LEU A 4 -6.76 -9.01 0.04
CA LEU A 4 -5.63 -9.75 0.61
C LEU A 4 -4.30 -9.06 0.30
N TRP A 5 -3.33 -9.22 1.18
CA TRP A 5 -1.93 -8.88 0.95
C TRP A 5 -1.18 -10.13 0.51
N LYS A 6 -0.32 -9.95 -0.49
CA LYS A 6 0.72 -10.91 -0.88
C LYS A 6 2.06 -10.31 -0.47
N VAL A 7 2.75 -10.97 0.46
CA VAL A 7 4.11 -10.61 0.87
C VAL A 7 5.07 -11.68 0.38
N GLN A 8 6.06 -11.26 -0.39
CA GLN A 8 7.06 -12.13 -1.00
C GLN A 8 8.41 -11.94 -0.32
N TYR A 9 9.02 -13.06 0.04
CA TYR A 9 10.37 -13.17 0.55
C TYR A 9 11.25 -13.86 -0.50
N ALA A 10 12.46 -13.36 -0.69
CA ALA A 10 13.49 -14.04 -1.46
C ALA A 10 14.87 -13.59 -0.97
N HIS A 11 15.92 -14.31 -1.38
CA HIS A 11 17.28 -13.90 -1.13
C HIS A 11 17.67 -12.68 -1.97
N PRO A 12 18.37 -11.69 -1.39
CA PRO A 12 18.81 -10.52 -2.14
C PRO A 12 19.89 -10.86 -3.18
N GLU A 13 20.67 -11.94 -2.97
CA GLU A 13 21.87 -12.25 -3.76
C GLU A 13 21.74 -13.48 -4.68
N GLY A 14 20.65 -14.23 -4.59
CA GLY A 14 20.46 -15.48 -5.34
C GLY A 14 19.01 -15.82 -5.63
N ASP A 15 18.77 -16.70 -6.60
CA ASP A 15 17.43 -17.20 -6.95
C ASP A 15 17.12 -18.51 -6.22
N ASP A 16 17.55 -18.61 -4.96
CA ASP A 16 17.48 -19.82 -4.10
C ASP A 16 16.05 -20.12 -3.61
N GLY A 17 15.05 -19.66 -4.38
CA GLY A 17 13.63 -19.83 -4.11
C GLY A 17 12.97 -18.59 -3.53
N GLN A 18 11.63 -18.60 -3.58
CA GLN A 18 10.78 -17.54 -3.07
C GLN A 18 9.78 -18.10 -2.06
N TRP A 19 9.54 -17.37 -0.98
CA TRP A 19 8.48 -17.68 -0.02
C TRP A 19 7.36 -16.65 -0.12
N MET A 20 6.11 -17.09 -0.05
CA MET A 20 4.94 -16.22 -0.16
C MET A 20 4.01 -16.36 1.04
N TYR A 21 3.55 -15.22 1.56
CA TYR A 21 2.51 -15.14 2.58
C TYR A 21 1.28 -14.43 2.01
N LEU A 22 0.12 -15.04 2.19
CA LEU A 22 -1.16 -14.43 1.87
C LEU A 22 -1.86 -14.02 3.16
N ILE A 23 -2.02 -12.72 3.38
CA ILE A 23 -2.56 -12.16 4.61
C ILE A 23 -3.88 -11.47 4.31
N PRO A 24 -5.01 -11.95 4.84
CA PRO A 24 -6.31 -11.31 4.64
C PRO A 24 -6.29 -9.85 5.12
N HIS A 25 -6.95 -8.94 4.39
CA HIS A 25 -7.03 -7.52 4.76
C HIS A 25 -7.60 -7.28 6.17
N ARG A 26 -8.47 -8.19 6.64
CA ARG A 26 -9.02 -8.14 8.01
C ARG A 26 -7.96 -8.34 9.10
N GLN A 27 -6.86 -9.01 8.78
CA GLN A 27 -5.74 -9.28 9.68
C GLN A 27 -4.71 -8.15 9.61
N ALA A 28 -4.36 -7.71 8.40
CA ALA A 28 -3.48 -6.57 8.16
C ALA A 28 -4.19 -5.52 7.29
N ARG A 29 -4.45 -4.34 7.85
CA ARG A 29 -5.07 -3.24 7.08
C ARG A 29 -4.07 -2.41 6.30
N THR A 30 -2.82 -2.38 6.74
CA THR A 30 -1.73 -1.62 6.14
C THR A 30 -0.63 -2.53 5.64
N GLU A 31 0.20 -2.02 4.73
CA GLU A 31 1.41 -2.73 4.30
C GLU A 31 2.35 -3.00 5.48
N LYS A 32 2.54 -2.04 6.38
CA LYS A 32 3.40 -2.20 7.56
C LYS A 32 2.91 -3.36 8.43
N ALA A 33 1.60 -3.44 8.67
CA ALA A 33 1.01 -4.55 9.41
C ALA A 33 1.18 -5.87 8.63
N ALA A 34 0.99 -5.87 7.31
CA ALA A 34 1.16 -7.07 6.49
C ALA A 34 2.61 -7.57 6.51
N ARG A 35 3.60 -6.66 6.42
CA ARG A 35 5.03 -6.96 6.57
C ARG A 35 5.31 -7.57 7.95
N ALA A 36 4.77 -7.00 9.02
CA ALA A 36 4.96 -7.48 10.38
C ALA A 36 4.36 -8.89 10.58
N GLU A 37 3.12 -9.11 10.13
CA GLU A 37 2.45 -10.42 10.18
C GLU A 37 3.23 -11.46 9.36
N ALA A 38 3.67 -11.11 8.16
CA ALA A 38 4.48 -11.99 7.33
C ALA A 38 5.83 -12.31 7.99
N ALA A 39 6.49 -11.32 8.60
CA ALA A 39 7.76 -11.51 9.31
C ALA A 39 7.61 -12.41 10.55
N ALA A 40 6.51 -12.26 11.29
CA ALA A 40 6.18 -13.15 12.41
C ALA A 40 5.96 -14.59 11.92
N GLY A 41 5.14 -14.77 10.88
CA GLY A 41 4.90 -16.07 10.26
C GLY A 41 6.17 -16.69 9.67
N HIS A 42 7.04 -15.88 9.08
CA HIS A 42 8.31 -16.33 8.52
C HIS A 42 9.28 -16.82 9.58
N ARG A 43 9.48 -16.06 10.66
CA ARG A 43 10.31 -16.52 11.79
C ARG A 43 9.79 -17.83 12.40
N ALA A 44 8.47 -17.94 12.60
CA ALA A 44 7.86 -19.14 13.16
C ALA A 44 8.02 -20.36 12.23
N ASN A 45 7.84 -20.19 10.92
CA ASN A 45 7.99 -21.27 9.95
C ASN A 45 9.46 -21.69 9.80
N THR A 46 10.37 -20.74 9.68
CA THR A 46 11.81 -21.03 9.53
C THR A 46 12.38 -21.73 10.77
N ALA A 47 11.88 -21.42 11.97
CA ALA A 47 12.26 -22.13 13.20
C ALA A 47 11.83 -23.61 13.22
N ARG A 48 10.80 -23.99 12.45
CA ARG A 48 10.29 -25.36 12.35
C ARG A 48 10.94 -26.19 11.25
N LEU A 49 11.74 -25.58 10.37
CA LEU A 49 12.38 -26.28 9.26
C LEU A 49 13.61 -27.09 9.73
N ILE A 50 13.72 -28.33 9.25
CA ILE A 50 14.84 -29.25 9.55
C ILE A 50 16.16 -28.73 8.98
N ARG A 51 16.12 -28.03 7.83
CA ARG A 51 17.28 -27.36 7.21
C ARG A 51 16.93 -25.90 6.90
N PRO A 52 17.06 -24.98 7.87
CA PRO A 52 16.62 -23.59 7.73
C PRO A 52 17.56 -22.74 6.89
N GLN A 53 18.71 -23.25 6.45
CA GLN A 53 19.79 -22.48 5.82
C GLN A 53 19.33 -21.74 4.56
N TRP A 54 18.51 -22.37 3.73
CA TRP A 54 17.97 -21.75 2.51
C TRP A 54 16.89 -20.70 2.81
N ALA A 55 16.21 -20.75 3.96
CA ALA A 55 15.16 -19.78 4.32
C ALA A 55 15.69 -18.65 5.22
N ARG A 56 16.83 -18.84 5.88
CA ARG A 56 17.50 -17.82 6.69
C ARG A 56 18.19 -16.82 5.76
N GLY A 57 17.99 -15.53 6.01
CA GLY A 57 18.56 -14.46 5.18
C GLY A 57 17.65 -13.99 4.05
N MET A 58 16.48 -14.60 3.87
CA MET A 58 15.47 -14.06 2.96
C MET A 58 14.91 -12.74 3.50
N GLU A 59 14.75 -11.78 2.61
CA GLU A 59 14.19 -10.46 2.90
C GLU A 59 12.88 -10.25 2.16
N VAL A 60 12.05 -9.32 2.65
CA VAL A 60 10.82 -8.92 1.94
C VAL A 60 11.22 -8.21 0.65
N GLN A 61 10.97 -8.86 -0.48
CA GLN A 61 11.23 -8.30 -1.81
C GLN A 61 10.00 -7.60 -2.41
N GLY A 62 8.81 -7.93 -1.94
CA GLY A 62 7.59 -7.33 -2.49
C GLY A 62 6.38 -7.45 -1.58
N VAL A 63 5.58 -6.39 -1.55
CA VAL A 63 4.29 -6.39 -0.86
C VAL A 63 3.23 -5.80 -1.77
N VAL A 64 2.22 -6.61 -2.09
CA VAL A 64 1.15 -6.23 -2.99
C VAL A 64 -0.19 -6.43 -2.31
N PHE A 65 -1.02 -5.39 -2.29
CA PHE A 65 -2.41 -5.53 -1.92
C PHE A 65 -3.25 -5.90 -3.15
N ARG A 66 -4.14 -6.87 -3.01
CA ARG A 66 -5.17 -7.20 -4.00
C ARG A 66 -6.54 -6.90 -3.39
N PRO A 67 -7.22 -5.84 -3.87
CA PRO A 67 -8.52 -5.49 -3.36
C PRO A 67 -9.55 -6.55 -3.74
N GLY A 68 -10.49 -6.81 -2.84
CA GLY A 68 -11.57 -7.76 -3.10
C GLY A 68 -12.67 -7.20 -4.00
N VAL A 69 -12.72 -5.87 -4.13
CA VAL A 69 -13.55 -5.08 -5.04
C VAL A 69 -12.69 -3.94 -5.55
N PHE A 70 -12.61 -3.74 -6.86
CA PHE A 70 -11.82 -2.67 -7.45
C PHE A 70 -12.72 -1.48 -7.83
N SER A 71 -12.54 -0.31 -7.20
CA SER A 71 -13.39 0.86 -7.42
C SER A 71 -12.71 2.16 -7.00
N GLN A 72 -12.48 3.05 -7.96
CA GLN A 72 -11.82 4.35 -7.73
C GLN A 72 -12.62 5.20 -6.74
N GLU A 73 -13.91 5.38 -6.98
CA GLU A 73 -14.78 6.20 -6.12
C GLU A 73 -14.82 5.71 -4.66
N ARG A 74 -14.84 4.39 -4.46
CA ARG A 74 -14.78 3.82 -3.10
C ARG A 74 -13.41 3.99 -2.47
N ALA A 75 -12.33 3.93 -3.25
CA ALA A 75 -10.99 4.23 -2.77
C ALA A 75 -10.88 5.68 -2.31
N LEU A 76 -11.37 6.65 -3.10
CA LEU A 76 -11.35 8.07 -2.74
C LEU A 76 -12.20 8.37 -1.50
N ALA A 77 -13.41 7.80 -1.42
CA ALA A 77 -14.24 7.93 -0.22
C ALA A 77 -13.56 7.36 1.02
N TRP A 78 -12.87 6.22 0.88
CA TRP A 78 -12.11 5.61 1.98
C TRP A 78 -10.94 6.51 2.42
N ILE A 79 -10.20 7.11 1.48
CA ILE A 79 -9.10 8.03 1.79
C ILE A 79 -9.62 9.26 2.55
N ALA A 80 -10.71 9.88 2.06
CA ALA A 80 -11.33 11.03 2.71
C ALA A 80 -11.81 10.70 4.13
N LEU A 81 -12.44 9.53 4.32
CA LEU A 81 -12.84 9.06 5.64
C LEU A 81 -11.65 8.80 6.58
N GLN A 82 -10.52 8.35 6.05
CA GLN A 82 -9.31 8.16 6.86
C GLN A 82 -8.69 9.49 7.28
N ARG A 83 -8.62 10.47 6.37
CA ARG A 83 -8.18 11.84 6.68
C ARG A 83 -9.09 12.53 7.69
N GLY A 84 -10.40 12.37 7.52
CA GLY A 84 -11.42 12.83 8.47
C GLY A 84 -11.47 12.05 9.78
N GLY A 85 -10.57 11.09 10.00
CA GLY A 85 -10.44 10.36 11.27
C GLY A 85 -11.54 9.34 11.55
N ALA A 86 -12.41 9.03 10.59
CA ALA A 86 -13.45 8.00 10.76
C ALA A 86 -12.90 6.58 10.71
N ILE A 87 -11.80 6.36 9.98
CA ILE A 87 -11.16 5.05 9.86
C ILE A 87 -10.01 4.97 10.85
N THR A 88 -10.24 4.23 11.94
CA THR A 88 -9.20 3.84 12.87
C THR A 88 -8.60 2.51 12.42
N GLU A 89 -7.38 2.56 11.91
CA GLU A 89 -6.62 1.37 11.56
C GLU A 89 -6.08 0.69 12.83
N ARG A 90 -5.99 -0.64 12.83
CA ARG A 90 -5.22 -1.38 13.85
C ARG A 90 -3.79 -0.86 13.86
N GLY A 91 -3.34 -0.32 15.00
CA GLY A 91 -1.99 0.24 15.18
C GLY A 91 -1.92 1.77 15.27
N TRP A 92 -3.05 2.47 15.14
CA TRP A 92 -3.16 3.87 15.53
C TRP A 92 -3.89 4.01 16.87
N LEU A 93 -3.63 5.09 17.60
CA LEU A 93 -4.32 5.44 18.84
C LEU A 93 -5.86 5.34 18.67
N LEU A 94 -6.56 4.81 19.68
CA LEU A 94 -8.02 4.66 19.69
C LEU A 94 -8.72 6.01 19.43
N PRO A 95 -9.96 6.03 18.93
CA PRO A 95 -10.71 7.28 18.73
C PRO A 95 -10.73 8.18 19.98
N ALA A 96 -10.88 7.58 21.17
CA ALA A 96 -10.86 8.27 22.45
C ALA A 96 -9.52 8.96 22.76
N GLU A 97 -8.40 8.42 22.25
CA GLU A 97 -7.05 8.94 22.46
C GLU A 97 -6.70 10.08 21.48
N ARG A 98 -7.59 10.41 20.52
CA ARG A 98 -7.37 11.45 19.50
C ARG A 98 -8.23 12.71 19.69
N GLY A 99 -9.03 12.77 20.76
CA GLY A 99 -10.03 13.82 20.93
C GLY A 99 -11.14 13.66 19.90
N GLU A 100 -12.12 12.82 20.23
CA GLU A 100 -13.21 12.45 19.32
C GLU A 100 -13.94 13.71 18.80
N ARG A 101 -13.74 14.03 17.52
CA ARG A 101 -14.50 15.10 16.84
C ARG A 101 -15.93 14.64 16.64
N SER A 102 -16.88 15.54 16.92
CA SER A 102 -18.29 15.37 16.54
C SER A 102 -18.38 15.08 15.04
N ARG A 103 -19.06 13.99 14.67
CA ARG A 103 -19.29 13.58 13.27
C ARG A 103 -20.65 14.08 12.79
N ASP A 104 -20.87 15.37 12.99
CA ASP A 104 -22.09 16.08 12.61
C ASP A 104 -22.13 16.38 11.10
N GLU A 105 -23.11 17.17 10.68
CA GLU A 105 -23.32 17.54 9.29
C GLU A 105 -22.13 18.33 8.71
N TRP A 106 -21.48 19.16 9.53
CA TRP A 106 -20.27 19.88 9.13
C TRP A 106 -19.15 18.92 8.76
N TRP A 107 -18.86 17.96 9.64
CA TRP A 107 -17.84 16.93 9.37
C TRP A 107 -18.15 16.12 8.10
N ARG A 108 -19.43 15.82 7.84
CA ARG A 108 -19.83 15.10 6.60
C ARG A 108 -19.58 15.93 5.36
N SER A 109 -19.82 17.24 5.42
CA SER A 109 -19.52 18.16 4.34
C SER A 109 -18.02 18.26 4.08
N GLU A 110 -17.19 18.39 5.14
CA GLU A 110 -15.72 18.40 5.00
C GLU A 110 -15.19 17.13 4.33
N VAL A 111 -15.69 15.95 4.72
CA VAL A 111 -15.31 14.67 4.09
C VAL A 111 -15.77 14.59 2.64
N ALA A 112 -16.94 15.15 2.31
CA ALA A 112 -17.44 15.17 0.95
C ALA A 112 -16.61 16.10 0.05
N GLU A 113 -16.20 17.26 0.56
CA GLU A 113 -15.32 18.22 -0.11
C GLU A 113 -13.93 17.62 -0.35
N ASP A 114 -13.30 17.02 0.68
CA ASP A 114 -11.99 16.36 0.52
C ASP A 114 -12.07 15.23 -0.51
N ARG A 115 -13.17 14.45 -0.54
CA ARG A 115 -13.37 13.44 -1.59
C ARG A 115 -13.43 14.06 -2.99
N GLU A 116 -14.10 15.20 -3.17
CA GLU A 116 -14.19 15.88 -4.47
C GLU A 116 -12.84 16.46 -4.90
N GLU A 117 -12.12 17.08 -3.97
CA GLU A 117 -10.76 17.56 -4.18
C GLU A 117 -9.82 16.43 -4.62
N LEU A 118 -9.87 15.29 -3.92
CA LEU A 118 -9.10 14.10 -4.26
C LEU A 118 -9.44 13.58 -5.67
N ARG A 119 -10.70 13.63 -6.09
CA ARG A 119 -11.13 13.18 -7.43
C ARG A 119 -10.44 13.97 -8.53
N GLY A 120 -10.31 15.29 -8.36
CA GLY A 120 -9.63 16.17 -9.31
C GLY A 120 -8.11 15.94 -9.41
N ARG A 121 -7.51 15.28 -8.42
CA ARG A 121 -6.06 15.10 -8.28
C ARG A 121 -5.55 13.68 -8.57
N VAL A 122 -6.43 12.75 -8.99
CA VAL A 122 -6.01 11.38 -9.29
C VAL A 122 -5.17 11.34 -10.57
N GLN A 123 -3.88 11.01 -10.43
CA GLN A 123 -2.95 10.81 -11.54
C GLN A 123 -3.06 9.38 -12.12
N GLY A 124 -3.38 8.41 -11.26
CA GLY A 124 -3.57 7.02 -11.67
C GLY A 124 -4.26 6.16 -10.61
N PHE A 125 -4.85 5.04 -11.06
CA PHE A 125 -5.59 4.13 -10.20
C PHE A 125 -5.45 2.69 -10.71
N GLY A 126 -5.16 1.76 -9.79
CA GLY A 126 -4.78 0.40 -10.17
C GLY A 126 -4.91 -0.62 -9.04
N VAL A 127 -4.69 -1.89 -9.36
CA VAL A 127 -4.70 -2.96 -8.35
C VAL A 127 -3.37 -2.95 -7.57
N THR A 128 -2.29 -2.54 -8.22
CA THR A 128 -0.94 -2.45 -7.64
C THR A 128 -0.36 -1.05 -7.83
N VAL A 129 0.76 -0.77 -7.14
CA VAL A 129 1.55 0.46 -7.38
C VAL A 129 2.01 0.56 -8.84
N PRO A 130 2.58 -0.51 -9.45
CA PRO A 130 2.85 -0.51 -10.89
C PRO A 130 1.65 -0.15 -11.76
N ASP A 131 0.46 -0.66 -11.45
CA ASP A 131 -0.74 -0.34 -12.25
C ASP A 131 -1.13 1.13 -12.13
N ALA A 132 -1.04 1.68 -10.91
CA ALA A 132 -1.38 3.08 -10.65
C ALA A 132 -0.36 4.06 -11.25
N VAL A 133 0.93 3.70 -11.28
CA VAL A 133 2.01 4.56 -11.76
C VAL A 133 2.31 4.35 -13.25
N GLY A 134 2.20 3.11 -13.74
CA GLY A 134 2.59 2.72 -15.10
C GLY A 134 1.60 3.12 -16.20
N TRP A 135 0.39 3.55 -15.82
CA TRP A 135 -0.63 4.04 -16.75
C TRP A 135 -1.17 5.39 -16.27
N PRO A 136 -0.36 6.47 -16.30
CA PRO A 136 -0.85 7.79 -15.93
C PRO A 136 -1.97 8.19 -16.88
N ARG A 137 -3.12 8.60 -16.31
CA ARG A 137 -4.29 9.02 -17.09
C ARG A 137 -4.01 10.27 -17.91
N ASN A 138 -3.05 11.08 -17.46
CA ASN A 138 -2.52 12.26 -18.12
C ASN A 138 -1.07 12.02 -18.51
N ARG A 139 -0.77 12.03 -19.82
CA ARG A 139 0.59 11.86 -20.38
C ARG A 139 1.60 12.95 -19.95
N SER A 140 1.17 13.97 -19.20
CA SER A 140 2.02 15.04 -18.69
C SER A 140 2.89 14.61 -17.50
N ALA A 141 2.55 13.52 -16.79
CA ALA A 141 3.42 12.93 -15.78
C ALA A 141 4.32 11.85 -16.41
N ALA A 142 5.31 12.29 -17.20
CA ALA A 142 6.34 11.40 -17.75
C ALA A 142 7.33 10.99 -16.63
N TRP A 143 6.88 10.11 -15.74
CA TRP A 143 7.74 9.59 -14.68
C TRP A 143 8.56 8.42 -15.24
N ALA A 144 9.85 8.67 -15.48
CA ALA A 144 10.77 7.64 -15.95
C ALA A 144 11.10 6.69 -14.79
N VAL A 145 10.64 5.44 -14.88
CA VAL A 145 10.94 4.38 -13.88
C VAL A 145 12.30 3.71 -14.11
N GLU A 146 12.95 3.97 -15.25
CA GLU A 146 14.26 3.44 -15.64
C GLU A 146 15.39 3.70 -14.62
N PRO A 147 15.49 4.88 -13.97
CA PRO A 147 16.51 5.12 -12.93
C PRO A 147 16.36 4.22 -11.70
N HIS A 148 15.21 3.54 -11.56
CA HIS A 148 14.89 2.67 -10.44
C HIS A 148 14.93 1.20 -10.82
N THR A 149 15.51 0.83 -11.96
CA THR A 149 15.72 -0.59 -12.32
C THR A 149 17.04 -1.13 -11.78
N ASP A 150 17.07 -2.39 -11.36
CA ASP A 150 18.34 -3.09 -11.14
C ASP A 150 19.06 -3.41 -12.46
N ARG A 151 20.28 -3.95 -12.33
CA ARG A 151 21.09 -4.47 -13.45
C ARG A 151 20.40 -5.56 -14.28
N PHE A 152 19.25 -6.07 -13.85
CA PHE A 152 18.45 -7.08 -14.54
C PHE A 152 17.15 -6.51 -15.12
N GLY A 153 16.97 -5.17 -15.10
CA GLY A 153 15.79 -4.49 -15.63
C GLY A 153 14.55 -4.56 -14.73
N ARG A 154 14.67 -5.02 -13.49
CA ARG A 154 13.55 -5.09 -12.53
C ARG A 154 13.40 -3.77 -11.78
N ILE A 155 12.21 -3.19 -11.80
CA ILE A 155 11.91 -1.92 -11.12
C ILE A 155 11.87 -2.11 -9.60
N TRP A 156 12.63 -1.29 -8.86
CA TRP A 156 12.62 -1.18 -7.41
C TRP A 156 11.49 -0.27 -6.95
N TRP A 157 10.29 -0.83 -6.86
CA TRP A 157 9.09 -0.10 -6.46
C TRP A 157 9.18 0.54 -5.06
N ASP A 158 10.02 0.02 -4.17
CA ASP A 158 10.29 0.65 -2.86
C ASP A 158 11.05 1.98 -3.03
N LYS A 159 12.00 2.07 -3.99
CA LYS A 159 12.65 3.33 -4.33
C LYS A 159 11.70 4.30 -5.03
N VAL A 160 10.93 3.81 -5.98
CA VAL A 160 9.88 4.59 -6.66
C VAL A 160 8.95 5.23 -5.63
N ARG A 161 8.45 4.45 -4.67
CA ARG A 161 7.60 4.96 -3.59
C ARG A 161 8.31 5.99 -2.72
N ALA A 162 9.55 5.71 -2.33
CA ALA A 162 10.32 6.65 -1.53
C ALA A 162 10.51 7.99 -2.26
N GLU A 163 10.70 7.97 -3.57
CA GLU A 163 10.90 9.17 -4.38
C GLU A 163 9.60 9.94 -4.65
N VAL A 164 8.51 9.22 -4.91
CA VAL A 164 7.15 9.78 -4.93
C VAL A 164 6.86 10.50 -3.61
N HIS A 165 7.15 9.87 -2.48
CA HIS A 165 6.96 10.48 -1.16
C HIS A 165 7.93 11.63 -0.87
N LYS A 166 9.20 11.54 -1.31
CA LYS A 166 10.23 12.57 -1.08
C LYS A 166 10.00 13.83 -1.91
N SER A 167 9.48 13.69 -3.13
CA SER A 167 9.20 14.85 -3.98
C SER A 167 8.11 15.74 -3.40
N GLY A 168 7.33 15.26 -2.43
CA GLY A 168 6.26 16.02 -1.76
C GLY A 168 5.11 16.41 -2.68
N MET A 169 5.16 15.99 -3.96
CA MET A 169 4.20 16.36 -4.99
C MET A 169 3.10 15.31 -5.13
N SER A 170 3.22 14.09 -4.59
CA SER A 170 2.12 13.12 -4.68
C SER A 170 2.13 12.03 -3.60
N TRP A 171 0.97 11.41 -3.41
CA TRP A 171 0.75 10.31 -2.49
C TRP A 171 0.32 9.03 -3.21
N LEU A 172 0.80 7.88 -2.73
CA LEU A 172 0.29 6.57 -3.11
C LEU A 172 -0.51 5.99 -1.93
N TRP A 173 -1.83 5.85 -2.13
CA TRP A 173 -2.75 5.29 -1.15
C TRP A 173 -3.13 3.87 -1.53
N GLN A 174 -2.79 2.90 -0.67
CA GLN A 174 -3.26 1.53 -0.79
C GLN A 174 -4.54 1.37 0.05
N THR A 175 -5.67 1.21 -0.63
CA THR A 175 -7.00 1.09 0.00
C THR A 175 -7.58 -0.30 -0.20
N PRO A 176 -8.62 -0.70 0.57
CA PRO A 176 -9.36 -1.94 0.34
C PRO A 176 -9.99 -2.06 -1.07
N TYR A 177 -10.05 -0.94 -1.81
CA TYR A 177 -10.71 -0.81 -3.10
C TYR A 177 -9.76 -0.61 -4.28
N GLY A 178 -8.45 -0.49 -4.03
CA GLY A 178 -7.43 -0.22 -5.06
C GLY A 178 -6.31 0.68 -4.56
N VAL A 179 -5.32 0.88 -5.41
CA VAL A 179 -4.20 1.79 -5.21
C VAL A 179 -4.48 3.08 -5.98
N ALA A 180 -4.50 4.21 -5.27
CA ALA A 180 -4.69 5.53 -5.86
C ALA A 180 -3.39 6.33 -5.78
N TRP A 181 -2.95 6.87 -6.92
CA TRP A 181 -1.88 7.85 -7.00
C TRP A 181 -2.50 9.25 -7.13
N ILE A 182 -2.24 10.11 -6.15
CA ILE A 182 -2.93 11.38 -5.99
C ILE A 182 -1.90 12.50 -5.89
N ASP A 183 -2.09 13.53 -6.68
CA ASP A 183 -1.30 14.75 -6.67
C ASP A 183 -1.53 15.58 -5.39
N GLN A 184 -0.50 16.27 -4.91
CA GLN A 184 -0.58 17.14 -3.74
C GLN A 184 -0.82 18.61 -4.08
N GLY A 185 -0.64 19.03 -5.34
CA GLY A 185 -0.81 20.42 -5.78
C GLY A 185 -0.05 20.71 -7.06
#